data_AF-A0A2T6DLV4-F1
#
_entry.id   AF-A0A2T6DLV4-F1
#
_cell.length_a   1.000
_cell.length_b   1.000
_cell.length_c   1.000
_cell.angle_alpha   90.00
_cell.angle_beta   90.00
_cell.angle_gamma   90.00
#
_symmetry.space_group_name_H-M   'P 1'
#
loop_
_entity.id
_entity.type
_entity.pdbx_description
1 polymer ?
#
loop_
_entity_poly.entity_id
_entity_poly.type
_entity_poly.pdbx_seq_one_letter_code
_entity_poly.pdbx_strand_id
1 'polypeptide(L)'
;MEVTLAIGVTAFCLIGLFGLLLVGLKSSHAAAEQTMANNLLSTITADLRATPPTFPAGRATTTQQFQLPLPANPVTAEAAPVVRYFTGEGKAETAPGPASRYRVAITFPPNGPDARMATFVRIRMTWPATMDPDLAQAGNRLECFLALDRN
;
A
#
# COMPACT_ATOMS: atom_id res chain seq x y z
N MET A 1 -26.06 9.54 51.76
CA MET A 1 -25.62 10.48 50.70
C MET A 1 -24.20 10.22 50.22
N GLU A 2 -23.29 9.70 51.05
CA GLU A 2 -21.92 9.37 50.60
C GLU A 2 -21.87 8.23 49.56
N VAL A 3 -22.60 7.14 49.80
CA VAL A 3 -22.59 5.96 48.90
C VAL A 3 -23.16 6.27 47.51
N THR A 4 -24.20 7.10 47.43
CA THR A 4 -24.81 7.49 46.15
C THR A 4 -23.88 8.35 45.31
N LEU A 5 -23.12 9.24 45.95
CA LEU A 5 -22.13 10.07 45.27
C LEU A 5 -20.94 9.22 44.79
N ALA A 6 -20.48 8.27 45.61
CA ALA A 6 -19.41 7.35 45.25
C ALA A 6 -19.77 6.47 44.04
N ILE A 7 -20.99 5.93 43.98
CA ILE A 7 -21.46 5.14 42.84
C ILE A 7 -21.56 6.01 41.57
N GLY A 8 -22.03 7.26 41.70
CA GLY A 8 -22.10 8.20 40.58
C GLY A 8 -20.74 8.52 39.95
N VAL A 9 -19.73 8.81 40.79
CA VAL A 9 -18.35 9.08 40.32
C VAL A 9 -17.72 7.83 39.72
N THR A 10 -17.94 6.66 40.33
CA THR A 10 -17.41 5.39 39.82
C THR A 10 -18.00 5.05 38.45
N ALA A 11 -19.31 5.21 38.28
CA ALA A 11 -19.99 4.97 37.00
C ALA A 11 -19.46 5.89 35.90
N PHE A 12 -19.26 7.18 36.19
CA PHE A 12 -18.69 8.13 35.23
C PHE A 12 -17.27 7.73 34.81
N CYS A 13 -16.42 7.34 35.77
CA CYS A 13 -15.06 6.89 35.49
C CYS A 13 -15.03 5.63 34.61
N LEU A 14 -15.87 4.64 34.91
CA LEU A 14 -15.98 3.41 34.10
C LEU A 14 -16.39 3.70 32.65
N ILE A 15 -17.34 4.62 32.45
CA ILE A 15 -17.74 5.04 31.09
C ILE A 15 -16.55 5.68 30.35
N GLY A 16 -15.79 6.54 31.02
CA GLY A 16 -14.58 7.15 30.46
C GLY A 16 -13.54 6.10 30.06
N LEU A 17 -13.30 5.10 30.92
CA LEU A 17 -12.36 4.01 30.64
C LEU A 17 -12.78 3.15 29.45
N PHE A 18 -14.07 2.79 29.34
CA PHE A 18 -14.56 2.04 28.18
C PHE A 18 -14.46 2.84 26.88
N GLY A 19 -14.74 4.15 26.93
CA GLY A 19 -14.55 5.04 25.79
C GLY A 19 -13.10 5.06 25.31
N LEU A 20 -12.15 5.22 26.23
CA LEU A 20 -10.72 5.24 25.91
C LEU A 20 -10.22 3.88 25.40
N LEU A 21 -10.71 2.77 25.96
CA LEU A 21 -10.38 1.42 25.51
C LEU A 21 -10.76 1.21 24.04
N LEU A 22 -11.98 1.60 23.66
CA LEU A 22 -12.44 1.49 22.27
C LEU A 22 -11.58 2.31 21.30
N VAL A 23 -11.14 3.50 21.71
CA VAL A 23 -10.23 4.33 20.93
C VAL A 23 -8.85 3.67 20.79
N GLY A 24 -8.30 3.13 21.88
CA GLY A 24 -7.03 2.41 21.88
C GLY A 24 -7.04 1.19 20.94
N LEU A 25 -8.11 0.40 20.98
CA LEU A 25 -8.27 -0.76 20.09
C LEU A 25 -8.30 -0.37 18.61
N LYS A 26 -9.06 0.68 18.26
CA LYS A 26 -9.11 1.19 16.88
C LYS A 26 -7.76 1.70 16.40
N SER A 27 -7.04 2.43 17.25
CA SER A 27 -5.70 2.93 16.94
C SER A 27 -4.70 1.80 16.74
N SER A 28 -4.70 0.79 17.63
CA SER A 28 -3.84 -0.38 17.49
C SER A 28 -4.12 -1.16 16.21
N HIS A 29 -5.39 -1.32 15.84
CA HIS A 29 -5.76 -2.00 14.60
C HIS A 29 -5.26 -1.22 13.37
N ALA A 30 -5.47 0.11 13.34
CA ALA A 30 -4.99 0.95 12.25
C ALA A 30 -3.45 0.92 12.12
N ALA A 31 -2.73 0.93 13.25
CA ALA A 31 -1.28 0.83 13.27
C ALA A 31 -0.78 -0.53 12.74
N ALA A 32 -1.48 -1.63 13.08
CA ALA A 32 -1.17 -2.96 12.57
C ALA A 32 -1.34 -3.04 11.04
N GLU A 33 -2.45 -2.52 10.52
CA GLU A 33 -2.72 -2.44 9.08
C GLU A 33 -1.66 -1.62 8.35
N GLN A 34 -1.30 -0.45 8.89
CA GLN A 34 -0.26 0.40 8.32
C GLN A 34 1.12 -0.27 8.33
N THR A 35 1.43 -1.05 9.37
CA THR A 35 2.71 -1.79 9.46
C THR A 35 2.76 -2.91 8.42
N MET A 36 1.69 -3.69 8.29
CA MET A 36 1.57 -4.73 7.26
C MET A 36 1.68 -4.12 5.84
N ALA A 37 0.96 -3.02 5.59
CA ALA A 37 1.07 -2.27 4.35
C ALA A 37 2.51 -1.83 4.07
N ASN A 38 3.22 -1.24 5.04
CA ASN A 38 4.63 -0.86 4.85
C ASN A 38 5.55 -2.05 4.53
N ASN A 39 5.32 -3.20 5.16
CA ASN A 39 6.09 -4.42 4.87
C ASN A 39 5.85 -4.91 3.43
N LEU A 40 4.59 -4.91 2.98
CA LEU A 40 4.25 -5.27 1.60
C LEU A 40 4.86 -4.29 0.60
N LEU A 41 4.78 -2.99 0.85
CA LEU A 41 5.41 -1.97 0.01
C LEU A 41 6.92 -2.19 -0.09
N SER A 42 7.58 -2.47 1.03
CA SER A 42 9.03 -2.76 1.07
C SER A 42 9.37 -3.99 0.23
N THR A 43 8.51 -5.01 0.26
CA THR A 43 8.71 -6.24 -0.53
C THR A 43 8.50 -5.99 -2.02
N ILE A 44 7.48 -5.20 -2.40
CA ILE A 44 7.21 -4.83 -3.79
C ILE A 44 8.33 -3.96 -4.35
N THR A 45 8.81 -2.98 -3.58
CA THR A 45 9.93 -2.12 -4.00
C THR A 45 11.23 -2.92 -4.13
N ALA A 46 11.44 -3.92 -3.27
CA ALA A 46 12.56 -4.85 -3.41
C ALA A 46 12.45 -5.72 -4.67
N ASP A 47 11.28 -6.28 -4.99
CA ASP A 47 11.05 -7.05 -6.23
C ASP A 47 11.27 -6.20 -7.49
N LEU A 48 10.80 -4.95 -7.47
CA LEU A 48 11.03 -3.99 -8.56
C LEU A 48 12.52 -3.66 -8.74
N ARG A 49 13.28 -3.50 -7.65
CA ARG A 49 14.73 -3.24 -7.70
C ARG A 49 15.57 -4.47 -8.04
N ALA A 50 15.12 -5.65 -7.64
CA ALA A 50 15.81 -6.92 -7.89
C ALA A 50 15.61 -7.40 -9.34
N THR A 51 14.70 -6.79 -10.10
CA THR A 51 14.44 -7.13 -11.49
C THR A 51 15.67 -6.83 -12.35
N PRO A 52 16.29 -7.84 -12.99
CA PRO A 52 17.50 -7.65 -13.77
C PRO A 52 17.30 -6.68 -14.95
N PRO A 53 18.35 -5.95 -15.37
CA PRO A 53 18.32 -5.19 -16.61
C PRO A 53 18.11 -6.14 -17.79
N THR A 54 17.28 -5.71 -18.74
CA THR A 54 17.00 -6.47 -19.97
C THR A 54 18.11 -6.27 -21.00
N PHE A 55 18.25 -7.20 -21.95
CA PHE A 55 19.12 -7.04 -23.11
C PHE A 55 18.28 -7.05 -24.40
N PRO A 56 18.27 -5.98 -25.22
CA PRO A 56 18.82 -4.64 -24.96
C PRO A 56 18.17 -3.94 -23.75
N ALA A 57 18.91 -3.02 -23.13
CA ALA A 57 18.50 -2.28 -21.93
C ALA A 57 17.23 -1.45 -22.18
N GLY A 58 16.45 -1.22 -21.13
CA GLY A 58 15.18 -0.49 -21.23
C GLY A 58 14.02 -1.26 -21.87
N ARG A 59 14.12 -2.56 -22.18
CA ARG A 59 12.95 -3.32 -22.69
C ARG A 59 11.88 -3.62 -21.64
N ALA A 60 10.62 -3.72 -22.07
CA ALA A 60 9.53 -4.18 -21.22
C ALA A 60 9.88 -5.56 -20.62
N THR A 61 9.58 -5.75 -19.33
CA THR A 61 9.85 -6.98 -18.60
C THR A 61 8.80 -7.19 -17.51
N THR A 62 8.86 -8.31 -16.82
CA THR A 62 7.96 -8.62 -15.71
C THR A 62 8.79 -9.01 -14.50
N THR A 63 8.40 -8.54 -13.30
CA THR A 63 9.08 -8.95 -12.07
C THR A 63 8.85 -10.43 -11.78
N GLN A 64 9.79 -11.05 -11.06
CA GLN A 64 9.74 -12.50 -10.83
C GLN A 64 8.76 -12.87 -9.71
N GLN A 65 8.71 -12.10 -8.62
CA GLN A 65 7.94 -12.48 -7.44
C GLN A 65 6.45 -12.18 -7.60
N PHE A 66 6.09 -10.99 -8.07
CA PHE A 66 4.70 -10.54 -8.15
C PHE A 66 4.15 -10.44 -9.57
N GLN A 67 4.93 -10.86 -10.56
CA GLN A 67 4.56 -10.83 -11.97
C GLN A 67 4.03 -9.45 -12.39
N LEU A 68 4.73 -8.39 -11.97
CA LEU A 68 4.37 -7.01 -12.25
C LEU A 68 4.99 -6.61 -13.60
N PRO A 69 4.18 -6.19 -14.59
CA PRO A 69 4.73 -5.70 -15.86
C PRO A 69 5.38 -4.33 -15.67
N LEU A 70 6.64 -4.22 -16.09
CA LEU A 70 7.36 -2.97 -16.23
C LEU A 70 7.36 -2.55 -17.71
N PRO A 71 7.03 -1.28 -18.02
CA PRO A 71 7.05 -0.78 -19.39
C PRO A 71 8.48 -0.73 -19.94
N ALA A 72 8.57 -0.60 -21.27
CA ALA A 72 9.81 -0.25 -21.94
C ALA A 72 10.16 1.23 -21.69
N ASN A 73 11.44 1.56 -21.77
CA ASN A 73 11.99 2.90 -21.67
C ASN A 73 12.30 3.46 -23.07
N PRO A 74 12.05 4.75 -23.38
CA PRO A 74 11.38 5.76 -22.54
C PRO A 74 9.88 5.51 -22.35
N VAL A 75 9.35 5.87 -21.18
CA VAL A 75 7.91 5.93 -20.90
C VAL A 75 7.40 7.29 -21.39
N THR A 76 6.73 7.31 -22.54
CA THR A 76 6.28 8.54 -23.20
C THR A 76 4.91 9.03 -22.74
N ALA A 77 4.10 8.12 -22.19
CA ALA A 77 2.78 8.42 -21.63
C ALA A 77 2.58 7.60 -20.35
N GLU A 78 1.79 8.11 -19.41
CA GLU A 78 1.47 7.39 -18.18
C GLU A 78 0.75 6.08 -18.53
N ALA A 79 1.33 4.96 -18.12
CA ALA A 79 0.73 3.64 -18.32
C ALA A 79 -0.50 3.46 -17.43
N ALA A 80 -1.48 2.70 -17.92
CA ALA A 80 -2.66 2.34 -17.12
C ALA A 80 -2.23 1.69 -15.79
N PRO A 81 -2.90 2.02 -14.66
CA PRO A 81 -2.53 1.47 -13.36
C PRO A 81 -2.60 -0.06 -13.35
N VAL A 82 -1.48 -0.69 -13.01
CA VAL A 82 -1.43 -2.12 -12.75
C VAL A 82 -1.94 -2.36 -11.33
N VAL A 83 -3.09 -3.03 -11.24
CA VAL A 83 -3.70 -3.36 -9.94
C VAL A 83 -3.30 -4.76 -9.50
N ARG A 84 -2.96 -4.90 -8.22
CA ARG A 84 -2.77 -6.17 -7.52
C ARG A 84 -3.47 -6.14 -6.17
N TYR A 85 -3.88 -7.31 -5.71
CA TYR A 85 -4.51 -7.49 -4.41
C TYR A 85 -3.60 -8.33 -3.53
N PHE A 86 -3.60 -8.07 -2.22
CA PHE A 86 -2.82 -8.85 -1.26
C PHE A 86 -3.71 -9.31 -0.13
N THR A 87 -3.51 -10.56 0.29
CA THR A 87 -4.14 -11.10 1.50
C THR A 87 -3.46 -10.55 2.77
N GLY A 88 -4.07 -10.77 3.94
CA GLY A 88 -3.45 -10.44 5.24
C GLY A 88 -2.15 -11.21 5.52
N GLU A 89 -1.88 -12.27 4.76
CA GLU A 89 -0.67 -13.09 4.84
C GLU A 89 0.40 -12.63 3.82
N GLY A 90 0.10 -11.59 3.03
CA GLY A 90 1.01 -11.04 2.01
C GLY A 90 1.06 -11.82 0.69
N LYS A 91 0.12 -12.75 0.47
CA LYS A 91 -0.02 -13.44 -0.81
C LYS A 91 -0.62 -12.50 -1.85
N ALA A 92 0.02 -12.39 -3.02
CA ALA A 92 -0.47 -11.58 -4.12
C ALA A 92 -1.52 -12.30 -4.97
N GLU A 93 -2.52 -11.55 -5.42
CA GLU A 93 -3.65 -11.99 -6.24
C GLU A 93 -3.88 -10.97 -7.36
N THR A 94 -4.27 -11.45 -8.55
CA THR A 94 -4.55 -10.60 -9.71
C THR A 94 -6.00 -10.11 -9.78
N ALA A 95 -6.88 -10.72 -8.98
CA ALA A 95 -8.29 -10.38 -8.85
C ALA A 95 -8.67 -10.34 -7.36
N PRO A 96 -9.68 -9.53 -6.97
CA PRO A 96 -10.11 -9.47 -5.59
C PRO A 96 -10.79 -10.78 -5.18
N GLY A 97 -10.30 -11.39 -4.11
CA GLY A 97 -10.89 -12.54 -3.44
C GLY A 97 -11.42 -12.19 -2.04
N PRO A 98 -12.10 -13.13 -1.36
CA PRO A 98 -12.62 -12.92 0.00
C PRO A 98 -11.51 -12.69 1.03
N ALA A 99 -10.29 -13.12 0.74
CA ALA A 99 -9.12 -12.94 1.59
C ALA A 99 -8.34 -11.65 1.27
N SER A 100 -8.66 -10.94 0.19
CA SER A 100 -7.93 -9.72 -0.20
C SER A 100 -8.18 -8.60 0.81
N ARG A 101 -7.10 -8.12 1.43
CA ARG A 101 -7.11 -7.06 2.45
C ARG A 101 -6.54 -5.75 1.95
N TYR A 102 -5.52 -5.83 1.10
CA TYR A 102 -4.86 -4.66 0.51
C TYR A 102 -5.06 -4.64 -1.00
N ARG A 103 -5.19 -3.44 -1.56
CA ARG A 103 -5.15 -3.17 -3.00
C ARG A 103 -3.97 -2.28 -3.29
N VAL A 104 -3.17 -2.63 -4.28
CA VAL A 104 -2.03 -1.87 -4.75
C VAL A 104 -2.28 -1.46 -6.20
N ALA A 105 -2.08 -0.18 -6.51
CA ALA A 105 -2.04 0.35 -7.85
C ALA A 105 -0.63 0.88 -8.14
N ILE A 106 -0.03 0.36 -9.20
CA ILE A 106 1.31 0.75 -9.66
C ILE A 106 1.14 1.51 -10.97
N THR A 107 1.62 2.74 -11.02
CA THR A 107 1.65 3.54 -12.25
C THR A 107 3.08 3.89 -12.61
N PHE A 108 3.31 4.05 -13.91
CA PHE A 108 4.60 4.46 -14.46
C PHE A 108 4.42 5.82 -15.12
N PRO A 109 4.74 6.92 -14.42
CA PRO A 109 4.65 8.25 -15.01
C PRO A 109 5.71 8.44 -16.11
N PRO A 110 5.46 9.36 -17.05
CA PRO A 110 6.38 9.61 -18.15
C PRO A 110 7.73 10.12 -17.62
N ASN A 111 8.82 9.64 -18.23
CA ASN A 111 10.18 9.90 -17.76
C ASN A 111 11.07 10.56 -18.82
N GLY A 112 10.48 11.34 -19.74
CA GLY A 112 11.19 12.10 -20.77
C GLY A 112 11.48 11.29 -22.04
N PRO A 113 12.01 11.93 -23.11
CA PRO A 113 12.19 11.29 -24.42
C PRO A 113 13.47 10.44 -24.52
N ASP A 114 14.38 10.49 -23.55
CA ASP A 114 15.68 9.83 -23.65
C ASP A 114 15.62 8.39 -23.08
N ALA A 115 16.12 7.44 -23.86
CA ALA A 115 16.14 6.02 -23.53
C ALA A 115 17.03 5.66 -22.33
N ARG A 116 17.87 6.58 -21.85
CA ARG A 116 18.70 6.39 -20.65
C ARG A 116 18.09 6.94 -19.35
N MET A 117 16.88 7.51 -19.38
CA MET A 117 16.27 8.09 -18.18
C MET A 117 15.72 7.03 -17.22
N ALA A 118 15.88 7.26 -15.91
CA ALA A 118 15.38 6.36 -14.87
C ALA A 118 13.88 6.12 -15.04
N THR A 119 13.44 4.87 -14.93
CA THR A 119 12.01 4.53 -14.99
C THR A 119 11.36 4.89 -13.66
N PHE A 120 10.46 5.87 -13.67
CA PHE A 120 9.71 6.25 -12.48
C PHE A 120 8.56 5.29 -12.21
N VAL A 121 8.33 4.99 -10.94
CA VAL A 121 7.26 4.11 -10.47
C VAL A 121 6.57 4.81 -9.30
N ARG A 122 5.25 4.90 -9.38
CA ARG A 122 4.39 5.36 -8.28
C ARG A 122 3.56 4.19 -7.80
N ILE A 123 3.69 3.87 -6.53
CA ILE A 123 3.00 2.76 -5.89
C ILE A 123 2.03 3.35 -4.86
N ARG A 124 0.74 3.05 -5.01
CA ARG A 124 -0.30 3.46 -4.08
C ARG A 124 -1.01 2.24 -3.56
N MET A 125 -1.11 2.15 -2.24
CA MET A 125 -1.74 1.02 -1.56
C MET A 125 -2.85 1.50 -0.65
N THR A 126 -3.93 0.72 -0.61
CA THR A 126 -5.09 0.98 0.23
C THR A 126 -5.54 -0.26 0.98
N TRP A 127 -6.15 -0.02 2.15
CA TRP A 127 -6.92 -0.99 2.91
C TRP A 127 -8.23 -0.33 3.36
N PRO A 128 -9.39 -1.00 3.27
CA PRO A 128 -9.60 -2.35 2.72
C PRO A 128 -9.43 -2.41 1.19
N ALA A 129 -9.22 -3.61 0.64
CA ALA A 129 -8.96 -3.86 -0.79
C ALA A 129 -10.05 -3.35 -1.75
N THR A 130 -11.28 -3.16 -1.27
CA THR A 130 -12.39 -2.60 -2.05
C THR A 130 -12.24 -1.10 -2.27
N MET A 131 -11.41 -0.42 -1.49
CA MET A 131 -11.22 1.02 -1.58
C MET A 131 -10.30 1.37 -2.75
N ASP A 132 -10.74 2.31 -3.57
CA ASP A 132 -9.91 2.82 -4.66
C ASP A 132 -8.74 3.68 -4.15
N PRO A 133 -7.48 3.40 -4.54
CA PRO A 133 -6.32 4.20 -4.15
C PRO A 133 -6.38 5.66 -4.59
N ASP A 134 -7.11 5.98 -5.65
CA ASP A 134 -7.33 7.38 -6.07
C ASP A 134 -8.30 8.14 -5.15
N LEU A 135 -9.20 7.42 -4.48
CA LEU A 135 -10.28 7.99 -3.64
C LEU A 135 -10.03 7.84 -2.14
N ALA A 136 -9.00 7.09 -1.73
CA ALA A 136 -8.74 6.80 -0.33
C ALA A 136 -8.16 8.01 0.44
N GLN A 137 -8.64 8.17 1.68
CA GLN A 137 -8.12 9.16 2.63
C GLN A 137 -6.75 8.75 3.17
N ALA A 138 -5.97 9.73 3.65
CA ALA A 138 -4.59 9.52 4.11
C ALA A 138 -4.44 8.45 5.23
N GLY A 139 -5.45 8.23 6.07
CA GLY A 139 -5.40 7.21 7.13
C GLY A 139 -5.47 5.75 6.63
N ASN A 140 -5.93 5.54 5.39
CA ASN A 140 -6.14 4.23 4.78
C ASN A 140 -5.37 4.06 3.47
N ARG A 141 -4.38 4.94 3.23
CA ARG A 141 -3.60 4.99 2.01
C ARG A 141 -2.13 5.16 2.33
N LEU A 142 -1.31 4.41 1.60
CA LEU A 142 0.12 4.56 1.60
C LEU A 142 0.60 4.82 0.17
N GLU A 143 1.56 5.73 0.00
CA GLU A 143 2.11 6.08 -1.31
C GLU A 143 3.63 6.07 -1.27
N CYS A 144 4.25 5.56 -2.33
CA CYS A 144 5.69 5.52 -2.51
C CYS A 144 6.04 5.87 -3.95
N PHE A 145 7.15 6.58 -4.09
CA PHE A 145 7.75 6.93 -5.36
C PHE A 145 9.14 6.30 -5.45
N LEU A 146 9.42 5.67 -6.57
CA LEU A 146 10.68 5.00 -6.84
C LEU A 146 11.19 5.40 -8.23
N ALA A 147 12.50 5.54 -8.35
CA ALA A 147 13.19 5.64 -9.64
C ALA A 147 14.04 4.38 -9.81
N LEU A 148 13.87 3.69 -10.93
CA LEU A 148 14.61 2.48 -11.28
C LEU A 148 15.67 2.84 -12.33
N ASP A 149 16.91 2.48 -12.06
CA ASP A 149 18.00 2.54 -13.04
C ASP A 149 18.11 1.19 -13.74
N ARG A 150 17.75 1.15 -15.03
CA ARG A 150 17.61 -0.09 -15.81
C ARG A 150 18.03 0.02 -17.28
N ASN A 151 18.68 1.13 -17.65
CA ASN A 151 19.07 1.44 -19.03
C ASN A 151 20.59 1.39 -19.23
#